data_AF-A0A090QNB1-F1
#
_entry.id   AF-A0A090QNB1-F1
#
_cell.length_a   1.000
_cell.length_b   1.000
_cell.length_c   1.000
_cell.angle_alpha   90.00
_cell.angle_beta   90.00
_cell.angle_gamma   90.00
#
_symmetry.space_group_name_H-M   'P 1'
#
loop_
_entity.id
_entity.type
_entity.pdbx_description
1 polymer ?
#
loop_
_entity_poly.entity_id
_entity_poly.type
_entity_poly.pdbx_seq_one_letter_code
_entity_poly.pdbx_strand_id
1 'polypeptide(L)'
;MGVDTEAKVPYDTVLIKDGKVVPQYYVNTTEIGLYLNILVEVEKAGNADALVRIAEVLDTLEKAPTWNGLFFWPYDIVKGELKPTAEGIVPAVDNGNLAFALAGVAGAYLTSEAQPNKPLFRALMRCWKDKKPVGQNCTMKVVA
;
A
#
# COMPACT_ATOMS: atom_id res chain seq x y z
N MET A 1 17.72 0.93 0.53
CA MET A 1 18.25 1.01 1.91
C MET A 1 17.17 1.33 2.95
N GLY A 2 16.08 2.04 2.60
CA GLY A 2 14.92 2.24 3.49
C GLY A 2 13.67 1.43 3.14
N VAL A 3 13.80 0.42 2.27
CA VAL A 3 12.70 -0.41 1.78
C VAL A 3 13.14 -1.85 1.90
N ASP A 4 12.27 -2.69 2.43
CA ASP A 4 12.51 -4.12 2.53
C ASP A 4 12.57 -4.77 1.15
N THR A 5 13.59 -5.59 0.91
CA THR A 5 13.83 -6.16 -0.42
C THR A 5 12.87 -7.29 -0.76
N GLU A 6 12.21 -7.90 0.22
CA GLU A 6 11.24 -8.98 0.00
C GLU A 6 9.81 -8.44 0.02
N ALA A 7 9.43 -7.74 1.10
CA ALA A 7 8.09 -7.17 1.28
C ALA A 7 7.86 -5.90 0.43
N LYS A 8 8.92 -5.32 -0.13
CA LYS A 8 8.89 -4.12 -1.01
C LYS A 8 8.32 -2.86 -0.37
N VAL A 9 7.99 -2.87 0.92
CA VAL A 9 7.48 -1.74 1.70
C VAL A 9 8.61 -0.99 2.43
N PRO A 10 8.46 0.32 2.68
CA PRO A 10 9.40 1.07 3.51
C PRO A 10 9.42 0.56 4.95
N TYR A 11 10.60 0.61 5.57
CA TYR A 11 10.72 0.49 7.03
C TYR A 11 10.23 1.78 7.68
N ASP A 12 9.59 1.66 8.85
CA ASP A 12 9.15 2.84 9.61
C ASP A 12 10.33 3.63 10.17
N THR A 13 11.30 2.91 10.71
CA THR A 13 12.47 3.54 11.28
C THR A 13 13.73 2.96 10.65
N VAL A 14 14.59 3.84 10.16
CA VAL A 14 15.94 3.51 9.69
C VAL A 14 16.94 4.28 10.52
N LEU A 15 17.77 3.58 11.27
CA LEU A 15 18.79 4.19 12.12
C LEU A 15 20.13 4.26 11.40
N ILE A 16 20.92 5.28 11.71
CA ILE A 16 22.35 5.33 11.35
C ILE A 16 23.15 5.08 12.62
N LYS A 17 23.84 3.94 12.69
CA LYS A 17 24.73 3.57 13.81
C LYS A 17 26.12 3.28 13.27
N ASP A 18 27.12 4.01 13.77
CA ASP A 18 28.53 3.87 13.35
C ASP A 18 28.72 3.93 11.82
N GLY A 19 27.99 4.85 11.16
CA GLY A 19 27.99 5.01 9.70
C GLY A 19 27.26 3.91 8.92
N LYS A 20 26.61 2.96 9.60
CA LYS A 20 25.84 1.87 8.98
C LYS A 20 24.34 2.14 9.07
N VAL A 21 23.64 1.81 7.99
CA VAL A 21 22.17 1.84 7.93
C VAL A 21 21.63 0.59 8.62
N VAL A 22 20.79 0.79 9.63
CA VAL A 22 20.18 -0.27 10.43
C VAL A 22 18.65 -0.09 10.37
N PRO A 23 17.97 -0.75 9.43
CA PRO A 23 16.51 -0.72 9.38
C PRO A 23 15.92 -1.44 10.61
N GLN A 24 14.85 -0.89 11.16
CA GLN A 24 13.99 -1.61 12.09
C GLN A 24 13.06 -2.54 11.31
N TYR A 25 12.55 -3.58 11.98
CA TYR A 25 11.82 -4.67 11.31
C TYR A 25 10.31 -4.40 11.14
N TYR A 26 9.83 -3.24 11.57
CA TYR A 26 8.41 -2.89 11.54
C TYR A 26 8.10 -1.75 10.58
N VAL A 27 6.82 -1.63 10.20
CA VAL A 27 6.33 -0.67 9.21
C VAL A 27 5.10 0.08 9.69
N ASN A 28 4.90 1.28 9.15
CA ASN A 28 3.67 2.05 9.27
C ASN A 28 2.97 2.20 7.91
N THR A 29 1.67 1.93 7.89
CA THR A 29 0.84 2.05 6.70
C THR A 29 0.74 3.47 6.15
N THR A 30 0.88 4.51 6.99
CA THR A 30 1.02 5.89 6.53
C THR A 30 2.20 6.02 5.56
N GLU A 31 3.36 5.46 5.90
CA GLU A 31 4.57 5.58 5.08
C GLU A 31 4.50 4.73 3.83
N ILE A 32 3.86 3.56 3.89
CA ILE A 32 3.56 2.75 2.70
C ILE A 32 2.72 3.59 1.71
N GLY A 33 1.70 4.31 2.21
CA GLY A 33 0.89 5.21 1.39
C GLY A 33 1.69 6.36 0.77
N LEU A 34 2.56 7.01 1.55
CA LEU A 34 3.44 8.07 1.04
C LEU A 34 4.40 7.53 -0.03
N TYR A 35 4.99 6.36 0.21
CA TYR A 35 5.89 5.71 -0.73
C TYR A 35 5.21 5.38 -2.06
N LEU A 36 3.98 4.88 -2.03
CA LEU A 36 3.20 4.64 -3.26
C LEU A 36 3.00 5.93 -4.07
N ASN A 37 2.71 7.06 -3.42
CA ASN A 37 2.57 8.34 -4.12
C ASN A 37 3.90 8.83 -4.71
N ILE A 38 5.02 8.62 -4.02
CA ILE A 38 6.36 8.92 -4.58
C ILE A 38 6.62 8.07 -5.82
N LEU A 39 6.31 6.76 -5.77
CA LEU A 39 6.51 5.86 -6.91
C LEU A 39 5.68 6.27 -8.13
N VAL A 40 4.45 6.77 -7.92
CA VAL A 40 3.63 7.33 -9.01
C VAL A 40 4.36 8.48 -9.70
N GLU A 41 4.95 9.39 -8.94
CA GLU A 41 5.67 10.53 -9.53
C GLU A 41 6.98 10.10 -10.19
N VAL A 42 7.68 9.09 -9.65
CA VAL A 42 8.85 8.48 -10.30
C VAL A 42 8.48 7.81 -11.62
N GLU A 43 7.35 7.11 -11.67
CA GLU A 43 6.83 6.50 -12.90
C GLU A 43 6.50 7.55 -13.94
N LYS A 44 5.75 8.59 -13.56
CA LYS A 44 5.42 9.73 -14.45
C LYS A 44 6.64 10.51 -14.92
N ALA A 45 7.72 10.51 -14.15
CA ALA A 45 9.00 11.08 -14.56
C ALA A 45 9.77 10.22 -15.59
N GLY A 46 9.20 9.08 -16.00
CA GLY A 46 9.71 8.22 -17.08
C GLY A 46 10.40 6.94 -16.61
N ASN A 47 10.36 6.61 -15.32
CA ASN A 47 10.92 5.37 -14.81
C ASN A 47 9.85 4.28 -14.66
N ALA A 48 9.68 3.47 -15.71
CA ALA A 48 8.67 2.41 -15.77
C ALA A 48 8.81 1.32 -14.69
N ASP A 49 10.01 1.11 -14.11
CA ASP A 49 10.20 0.12 -13.04
C ASP A 49 9.43 0.48 -11.77
N ALA A 50 9.11 1.78 -11.59
CA ALA A 50 8.29 2.22 -10.47
C ALA A 50 6.86 1.67 -10.55
N LEU A 51 6.31 1.44 -11.74
CA LEU A 51 5.00 0.81 -11.91
C LEU A 51 4.99 -0.63 -11.38
N VAL A 52 6.07 -1.38 -11.67
CA VAL A 52 6.25 -2.74 -11.15
C VAL A 52 6.31 -2.69 -9.63
N ARG A 53 7.09 -1.74 -9.07
CA ARG A 53 7.19 -1.59 -7.62
C ARG A 53 5.87 -1.20 -6.96
N ILE A 54 5.05 -0.35 -7.57
CA ILE A 54 3.70 -0.02 -7.08
C ILE A 54 2.87 -1.31 -6.98
N ALA A 55 2.89 -2.15 -8.01
CA ALA A 55 2.16 -3.42 -8.00
C ALA A 55 2.64 -4.35 -6.88
N GLU A 56 3.96 -4.51 -6.70
CA GLU A 56 4.53 -5.35 -5.63
C GLU A 56 4.14 -4.86 -4.21
N VAL A 57 4.10 -3.54 -3.99
CA VAL A 57 3.68 -2.96 -2.71
C VAL A 57 2.19 -3.20 -2.46
N LEU A 58 1.35 -3.04 -3.48
CA LEU A 58 -0.08 -3.31 -3.37
C LEU A 58 -0.37 -4.79 -3.12
N ASP A 59 0.35 -5.70 -3.78
CA ASP A 59 0.27 -7.15 -3.52
C ASP A 59 0.60 -7.48 -2.05
N THR A 60 1.56 -6.76 -1.46
CA THR A 60 1.92 -6.92 -0.05
C THR A 60 0.81 -6.42 0.87
N LEU A 61 0.21 -5.26 0.58
CA LEU A 61 -0.93 -4.73 1.33
C LEU A 61 -2.19 -5.62 1.20
N GLU A 62 -2.44 -6.20 0.02
CA GLU A 62 -3.59 -7.07 -0.22
C GLU A 62 -3.52 -8.34 0.62
N LYS A 63 -2.31 -8.89 0.81
CA LYS A 63 -2.06 -10.10 1.62
C LYS A 63 -1.95 -9.82 3.12
N ALA A 64 -1.75 -8.57 3.53
CA ALA A 64 -1.57 -8.23 4.93
C ALA A 64 -2.84 -8.55 5.77
N PRO A 65 -2.70 -9.17 6.96
CA PRO A 65 -3.82 -9.41 7.85
C PRO A 65 -4.49 -8.10 8.26
N THR A 66 -5.81 -8.00 8.25
CA THR A 66 -6.55 -6.78 8.65
C THR A 66 -7.66 -7.10 9.63
N TRP A 67 -8.07 -6.11 10.41
CA TRP A 67 -9.28 -6.18 11.25
C TRP A 67 -10.41 -5.38 10.60
N ASN A 68 -11.48 -6.04 10.17
CA ASN A 68 -12.60 -5.41 9.45
C ASN A 68 -12.16 -4.53 8.27
N GLY A 69 -11.09 -4.96 7.59
CA GLY A 69 -10.49 -4.26 6.47
C GLY A 69 -9.59 -3.08 6.82
N LEU A 70 -9.45 -2.75 8.11
CA LEU A 70 -8.47 -1.78 8.61
C LEU A 70 -7.15 -2.47 8.93
N PHE A 71 -6.07 -1.80 8.62
CA PHE A 71 -4.70 -2.25 8.83
C PHE A 71 -4.25 -2.01 10.27
N PHE A 72 -3.35 -2.88 10.74
CA PHE A 72 -2.73 -2.78 12.05
C PHE A 72 -1.54 -1.81 12.03
N TRP A 73 -1.16 -1.35 13.22
CA TRP A 73 0.15 -0.77 13.49
C TRP A 73 0.66 -1.22 14.87
N PRO A 74 1.94 -1.59 14.99
CA PRO A 74 2.86 -1.87 13.87
C PRO A 74 2.59 -3.24 13.24
N TYR A 75 2.99 -3.40 11.97
CA TYR A 75 3.29 -4.72 11.41
C TYR A 75 4.79 -4.98 11.47
N ASP A 76 5.16 -6.21 11.80
CA ASP A 76 6.49 -6.73 11.56
C ASP A 76 6.61 -7.25 10.13
N ILE A 77 7.78 -7.09 9.53
CA ILE A 77 8.15 -7.76 8.29
C ILE A 77 8.79 -9.10 8.64
N VAL A 78 8.11 -10.19 8.27
CA VAL A 78 8.58 -11.55 8.53
C VAL A 78 8.57 -12.33 7.23
N LYS A 79 9.76 -12.55 6.64
CA LYS A 79 9.94 -13.28 5.37
C LYS A 79 9.13 -12.68 4.21
N GLY A 80 9.20 -11.36 4.03
CA GLY A 80 8.49 -10.65 2.98
C GLY A 80 7.00 -10.40 3.23
N GLU A 81 6.46 -10.83 4.37
CA GLU A 81 5.04 -10.65 4.71
C GLU A 81 4.86 -9.72 5.91
N LEU A 82 3.73 -9.00 5.94
CA LEU A 82 3.34 -8.17 7.07
C LEU A 82 2.59 -9.00 8.11
N LYS A 83 3.04 -8.95 9.36
CA LYS A 83 2.40 -9.67 10.48
C LYS A 83 2.08 -8.70 11.62
N PRO A 84 0.82 -8.63 12.07
CA PRO A 84 0.48 -7.76 13.18
C PRO A 84 1.22 -8.25 14.43
N THR A 85 1.73 -7.30 15.21
CA THR A 85 2.32 -7.58 16.52
C THR A 85 1.24 -7.94 17.53
N ALA A 86 1.62 -8.61 18.63
CA ALA A 86 0.67 -8.96 19.68
C ALA A 86 0.08 -7.72 20.37
N GLU A 87 0.87 -6.64 20.42
CA GLU A 87 0.52 -5.33 20.96
C GLU A 87 -0.04 -4.38 19.88
N GLY A 88 -0.21 -4.86 18.65
CA GLY A 88 -0.66 -4.08 17.51
C GLY A 88 -2.08 -3.57 17.68
N ILE A 89 -2.28 -2.30 17.36
CA ILE A 89 -3.60 -1.64 17.37
C ILE A 89 -4.09 -1.42 15.94
N VAL A 90 -5.35 -1.00 15.79
CA VAL A 90 -5.93 -0.57 14.52
C VAL A 90 -6.10 0.95 14.56
N PRO A 91 -5.08 1.73 14.17
CA PRO A 91 -5.13 3.19 14.32
C PRO A 91 -5.98 3.83 13.22
N ALA A 92 -6.96 4.64 13.61
CA ALA A 92 -7.82 5.34 12.66
C ALA A 92 -7.04 6.35 11.79
N VAL A 93 -6.00 6.98 12.36
CA VAL A 93 -5.18 7.99 11.66
C VAL A 93 -4.39 7.36 10.52
N ASP A 94 -3.62 6.28 10.78
CA ASP A 94 -2.80 5.67 9.72
C ASP A 94 -3.66 5.01 8.64
N ASN A 95 -4.80 4.44 9.02
CA ASN A 95 -5.78 3.93 8.05
C ASN A 95 -6.37 5.05 7.17
N GLY A 96 -6.68 6.21 7.75
CA GLY A 96 -7.13 7.39 7.01
C GLY A 96 -6.07 7.89 6.03
N ASN A 97 -4.82 7.99 6.48
CA ASN A 97 -3.70 8.39 5.65
C ASN A 97 -3.46 7.42 4.49
N LEU A 98 -3.44 6.11 4.77
CA LEU A 98 -3.29 5.09 3.74
C LEU A 98 -4.44 5.14 2.74
N ALA A 99 -5.69 5.27 3.19
CA ALA A 99 -6.85 5.36 2.31
C ALA A 99 -6.78 6.59 1.39
N PHE A 100 -6.40 7.75 1.94
CA PHE A 100 -6.21 8.98 1.16
C PHE A 100 -5.07 8.84 0.14
N ALA A 101 -3.96 8.25 0.55
CA ALA A 101 -2.83 7.95 -0.32
C ALA A 101 -3.20 7.00 -1.47
N LEU A 102 -3.93 5.91 -1.19
CA LEU A 102 -4.41 4.96 -2.19
C LEU A 102 -5.39 5.61 -3.17
N ALA A 103 -6.23 6.55 -2.72
CA ALA A 103 -7.09 7.34 -3.60
C ALA A 103 -6.27 8.21 -4.56
N GLY A 104 -5.17 8.81 -4.10
CA GLY A 104 -4.22 9.54 -4.95
C GLY A 104 -3.57 8.65 -6.02
N VAL A 105 -3.09 7.46 -5.62
CA VAL A 105 -2.54 6.46 -6.53
C VAL A 105 -3.58 6.01 -7.56
N ALA A 106 -4.80 5.70 -7.13
CA ALA A 106 -5.89 5.33 -8.05
C ALA A 106 -6.23 6.48 -9.02
N GLY A 107 -6.31 7.71 -8.51
CA GLY A 107 -6.53 8.93 -9.29
C GLY A 107 -5.52 9.13 -10.42
N ALA A 108 -4.25 8.79 -10.17
CA ALA A 108 -3.19 8.89 -11.16
C ALA A 108 -3.38 7.96 -12.37
N TYR A 109 -4.12 6.85 -12.20
CA TYR A 109 -4.33 5.84 -13.25
C TYR A 109 -5.79 5.72 -13.74
N LEU A 110 -6.71 6.53 -13.20
CA LEU A 110 -8.14 6.48 -13.56
C LEU A 110 -8.45 7.07 -14.95
N THR A 111 -7.64 8.00 -15.45
CA THR A 111 -7.88 8.72 -16.72
C THR A 111 -6.98 8.28 -17.87
N SER A 112 -6.08 7.32 -17.64
CA SER A 112 -5.18 6.86 -18.70
C SER A 112 -5.95 5.96 -19.67
N GLU A 113 -6.30 6.48 -20.85
CA GLU A 113 -6.78 5.68 -22.00
C GLU A 113 -5.72 4.67 -22.48
N ALA A 114 -4.49 4.76 -21.96
CA ALA A 114 -3.45 3.76 -22.12
C ALA A 114 -3.85 2.44 -21.41
N GLN A 115 -4.20 1.45 -22.23
CA GLN A 115 -4.67 0.13 -21.82
C GLN A 115 -3.65 -0.87 -21.17
N PRO A 116 -2.39 -0.58 -20.77
CA PRO A 116 -1.59 -1.58 -20.03
C PRO A 116 -2.02 -1.76 -18.56
N ASN A 117 -2.66 -0.77 -17.94
CA ASN A 117 -2.76 -0.70 -16.46
C ASN A 117 -4.06 -1.30 -15.88
N LYS A 118 -4.84 -2.02 -16.68
CA LYS A 118 -6.06 -2.74 -16.22
C LYS A 118 -5.79 -3.67 -15.02
N PRO A 119 -4.67 -4.41 -14.93
CA PRO A 119 -4.40 -5.26 -13.76
C PRO A 119 -4.17 -4.46 -12.47
N LEU A 120 -3.41 -3.36 -12.54
CA LEU A 120 -3.15 -2.48 -11.39
C LEU A 120 -4.44 -1.79 -10.91
N PHE A 121 -5.22 -1.25 -11.85
CA PHE A 121 -6.53 -0.69 -11.55
C PHE A 121 -7.46 -1.73 -10.91
N ARG A 122 -7.46 -2.98 -11.41
CA ARG A 122 -8.24 -4.08 -10.82
C ARG A 122 -7.74 -4.48 -9.44
N ALA A 123 -6.44 -4.47 -9.17
CA ALA A 123 -5.89 -4.72 -7.83
C ALA A 123 -6.34 -3.64 -6.84
N LEU A 124 -6.18 -2.36 -7.19
CA LEU A 124 -6.65 -1.22 -6.40
C LEU A 124 -8.17 -1.31 -6.11
N MET A 125 -8.96 -1.64 -7.13
CA MET A 125 -10.42 -1.78 -6.99
C MET A 125 -10.86 -3.02 -6.21
N ARG A 126 -10.07 -4.11 -6.19
CA ARG A 126 -10.34 -5.29 -5.34
C ARG A 126 -10.07 -4.99 -3.87
N CYS A 127 -8.94 -4.35 -3.56
CA CYS A 127 -8.66 -3.87 -2.20
C CYS A 127 -9.78 -2.99 -1.65
N TRP A 128 -10.44 -2.20 -2.51
CA TRP A 128 -11.59 -1.40 -2.09
C TRP A 128 -12.88 -2.21 -1.96
N LYS A 129 -13.18 -3.11 -2.92
CA LYS A 129 -14.48 -3.81 -2.99
C LYS A 129 -14.65 -4.91 -1.94
N ASP A 130 -13.58 -5.62 -1.58
CA ASP A 130 -13.68 -6.79 -0.69
C ASP A 130 -13.67 -6.41 0.80
N LYS A 131 -13.63 -5.11 1.12
CA LYS A 131 -13.46 -4.58 2.48
C LYS A 131 -14.61 -3.67 2.93
N LYS A 132 -15.85 -3.92 2.48
CA LYS A 132 -17.02 -3.12 2.86
C LYS A 132 -17.50 -3.39 4.30
N PRO A 133 -17.82 -2.35 5.10
CA PRO A 133 -18.58 -2.52 6.34
C PRO A 133 -20.06 -2.89 6.04
N VAL A 134 -20.68 -3.55 7.02
CA VAL A 134 -22.05 -4.10 6.94
C VAL A 134 -23.08 -3.01 6.62
N GLY A 135 -23.87 -3.20 5.54
CA GLY A 135 -25.14 -2.49 5.34
C GLY A 135 -25.38 -1.72 4.03
N GLN A 136 -24.47 -1.71 3.05
CA GLN A 136 -24.71 -0.99 1.77
C GLN A 136 -24.80 -1.93 0.55
N ASN A 137 -26.00 -2.00 -0.04
CA ASN A 137 -26.25 -2.65 -1.31
C ASN A 137 -25.49 -1.96 -2.46
N CYS A 138 -24.79 -2.74 -3.27
CA CYS A 138 -24.00 -2.27 -4.39
C CYS A 138 -24.81 -2.39 -5.69
N THR A 139 -25.41 -1.29 -6.17
CA THR A 139 -25.97 -1.23 -7.53
C THR A 139 -24.92 -0.62 -8.47
N MET A 140 -24.21 -1.48 -9.21
CA MET A 140 -23.48 -1.05 -10.41
C MET A 140 -24.47 -1.04 -11.59
N LYS A 141 -24.87 0.14 -12.05
CA LYS A 141 -25.43 0.28 -13.40
C LYS A 141 -24.28 0.41 -14.38
N VAL A 142 -24.16 -0.58 -15.28
CA VAL A 142 -23.39 -0.43 -16.51
C VAL A 142 -24.32 0.27 -17.50
N VAL A 143 -23.99 1.50 -17.88
CA VAL A 143 -24.63 2.14 -19.04
C VAL A 143 -23.76 1.74 -20.23
N ALA A 144 -24.37 1.00 -21.17
CA ALA A 144 -23.77 0.67 -22.46
C ALA A 144 -23.79 1.89 -23.38
#